data_AF-A0A9D9T918-F1
#
_entry.id   AF-A0A9D9T918-F1
#
_cell.length_a   1.000
_cell.length_b   1.000
_cell.length_c   1.000
_cell.angle_alpha   90.00
_cell.angle_beta   90.00
_cell.angle_gamma   90.00
#
_symmetry.space_group_name_H-M   'P 1'
#
loop_
_entity.id
_entity.type
_entity.pdbx_description
1 polymer ?
#
loop_
_entity_poly.entity_id
_entity_poly.type
_entity_poly.pdbx_seq_one_letter_code
_entity_poly.pdbx_strand_id
1 'polypeptide(L)' 'MPRVKRGVTARARHKKVLDQAKGYRGRRSTVYRIAKEAVMKAG' A
#
# COMPACT_ATOMS: atom_id res chain seq x y z
N MET A 1 -7.64 -9.49 29.13
CA MET A 1 -7.89 -8.45 28.11
C MET A 1 -7.65 -9.05 26.72
N PRO A 2 -8.64 -9.08 25.81
CA PRO A 2 -8.50 -9.73 24.50
C PRO A 2 -7.64 -8.90 23.53
N ARG A 3 -6.77 -9.57 22.74
CA ARG A 3 -5.89 -8.93 21.74
C ARG A 3 -6.56 -8.94 20.36
N VAL A 4 -6.83 -7.76 19.80
CA VAL A 4 -7.45 -7.65 18.46
C VAL A 4 -6.41 -7.87 17.36
N LYS A 5 -6.60 -8.91 16.53
CA LYS A 5 -5.75 -9.20 15.36
C LYS A 5 -6.08 -8.27 14.20
N ARG A 6 -5.06 -7.66 13.56
CA ARG A 6 -5.21 -6.70 12.44
C ARG A 6 -4.64 -7.19 11.08
N GLY A 7 -4.38 -8.48 10.93
CA GLY A 7 -3.71 -9.01 9.72
C GLY A 7 -4.47 -8.74 8.42
N VAL A 8 -5.78 -8.98 8.41
CA VAL A 8 -6.63 -8.80 7.21
C VAL A 8 -6.80 -7.32 6.86
N THR A 9 -7.05 -6.47 7.86
CA THR A 9 -7.22 -5.02 7.67
C THR A 9 -5.94 -4.33 7.22
N ALA A 10 -4.76 -4.83 7.63
CA ALA A 10 -3.47 -4.35 7.11
C ALA A 10 -3.28 -4.71 5.62
N ARG A 11 -3.55 -5.97 5.24
CA ARG A 11 -3.41 -6.43 3.85
C ARG A 11 -4.35 -5.68 2.91
N ALA A 12 -5.59 -5.43 3.32
CA ALA A 12 -6.56 -4.68 2.53
C ALA A 12 -6.10 -3.23 2.29
N ARG A 13 -5.54 -2.56 3.30
CA ARG A 13 -4.99 -1.20 3.15
C ARG A 13 -3.81 -1.16 2.18
N HIS A 14 -2.93 -2.15 2.22
CA HIS A 14 -1.80 -2.19 1.29
C HIS A 14 -2.23 -2.36 -0.16
N LYS A 15 -3.25 -3.20 -0.42
CA LYS A 15 -3.80 -3.37 -1.77
C LYS A 15 -4.34 -2.07 -2.35
N LYS A 16 -5.10 -1.28 -1.57
CA LYS A 16 -5.64 0.02 -2.04
C LYS A 16 -4.56 0.97 -2.58
N VAL A 17 -3.41 1.06 -1.88
CA VAL A 17 -2.30 1.92 -2.31
C VAL A 17 -1.58 1.35 -3.54
N LEU A 18 -1.41 0.04 -3.61
CA LEU A 18 -0.82 -0.60 -4.79
C LEU A 18 -1.72 -0.49 -6.02
N ASP A 19 -3.03 -0.52 -5.85
CA ASP A 19 -4.00 -0.30 -6.92
C ASP A 19 -3.92 1.13 -7.46
N GLN A 20 -3.72 2.13 -6.59
CA GLN A 20 -3.49 3.52 -6.98
C GLN A 20 -2.13 3.73 -7.69
N ALA A 21 -1.12 2.93 -7.35
CA ALA A 21 0.22 3.02 -7.92
C ALA A 21 0.39 2.20 -9.21
N LYS A 22 -0.69 1.66 -9.79
CA LYS A 22 -0.66 0.93 -11.07
C LYS A 22 -0.10 1.84 -12.18
N GLY A 23 0.79 1.29 -13.00
CA GLY A 23 1.49 2.03 -14.05
C GLY A 23 2.79 2.70 -13.60
N TYR A 24 3.13 2.71 -12.31
CA TYR A 24 4.41 3.24 -11.86
C TYR A 24 5.57 2.29 -12.19
N ARG A 25 6.70 2.88 -12.62
CA ARG A 25 7.88 2.13 -13.05
C ARG A 25 8.57 1.41 -11.88
N GLY A 26 8.89 0.13 -12.07
CA GLY A 26 9.70 -0.66 -11.15
C GLY A 26 9.06 -0.85 -9.77
N ARG A 27 9.83 -0.62 -8.69
CA ARG A 27 9.39 -0.90 -7.31
C ARG A 27 8.26 0.02 -6.82
N ARG A 28 7.96 1.09 -7.55
CA ARG A 28 6.88 2.05 -7.24
C ARG A 28 5.48 1.47 -7.43
N SER A 29 5.31 0.36 -8.16
CA SER A 29 4.02 -0.33 -8.34
C SER A 29 3.88 -1.63 -7.55
N THR A 30 4.95 -2.12 -6.94
CA THR A 30 4.99 -3.46 -6.30
C THR A 30 5.26 -3.40 -4.79
N VAL A 31 6.06 -2.44 -4.31
CA VAL A 31 6.42 -2.34 -2.88
C VAL A 31 5.58 -1.28 -2.21
N TYR A 32 4.76 -1.66 -1.21
CA TYR A 32 3.82 -0.76 -0.53
C TYR A 32 4.47 0.56 -0.02
N ARG A 33 5.64 0.49 0.63
CA ARG A 33 6.32 1.69 1.16
C ARG A 33 6.64 2.70 0.04
N ILE A 34 7.25 2.20 -1.03
CA ILE A 34 7.66 3.02 -2.17
C ILE A 34 6.45 3.50 -2.97
N ALA A 35 5.44 2.63 -3.15
CA ALA A 35 4.17 2.97 -3.79
C ALA A 35 3.46 4.09 -3.04
N LYS A 36 3.41 4.03 -1.70
CA LYS A 36 2.82 5.07 -0.86
C LYS A 36 3.52 6.41 -1.05
N GLU A 37 4.86 6.44 -1.03
CA GLU A 37 5.65 7.64 -1.27
C GLU A 37 5.41 8.21 -2.68
N ALA A 38 5.39 7.34 -3.70
CA ALA A 38 5.14 7.73 -5.08
C ALA A 38 3.71 8.29 -5.28
N VAL A 39 2.70 7.67 -4.66
CA VAL A 39 1.30 8.16 -4.72
C VAL A 39 1.17 9.51 -4.00
N MET A 40 1.79 9.68 -2.83
CA MET A 40 1.76 10.96 -2.09
C MET A 40 2.49 12.10 -2.80
N LYS A 41 3.47 11.80 -3.66
CA LYS A 41 4.21 12.82 -4.43
C LYS A 41 3.53 13.16 -5.76
N ALA A 42 2.73 12.26 -6.30
CA ALA A 42 2.03 12.43 -7.57
C ALA A 42 0.62 13.02 -7.42
N GLY A 43 0.02 12.87 -6.23
CA GLY A 43 -1.10 13.70 -5.80
C GLY A 43 -0.61 15.06 -5.33
#